data_AF-A0A1I5J4R2-F1
#
_entry.id   AF-A0A1I5J4R2-F1
#
_cell.length_a   1.000
_cell.length_b   1.000
_cell.length_c   1.000
_cell.angle_alpha   90.00
_cell.angle_beta   90.00
_cell.angle_gamma   90.00
#
_symmetry.space_group_name_H-M   'P 1'
#
loop_
_entity.id
_entity.type
_entity.pdbx_description
1 polymer ?
#
loop_
_entity_poly.entity_id
_entity_poly.type
_entity_poly.pdbx_seq_one_letter_code
_entity_poly.pdbx_strand_id
1 'polypeptide(L)'
;MPAMNWNWKRLAMAAAMAVAAQGAAAAVPLPALGANPAEVSVSGLSAGGFMAVQLHVAYSATFKRGAGVVAGGPYYCAEGSVLNATGRCMTHASSIPVSTLVSTTNSWAASGAIDPVSNLTGSKVYLFSGTSDNTVKQPVMDDLKTYYQSFVPAANTVYKNNLGAGHAMVTDDYGAACATTASPYINNCGFDLAGEILKHLYGPLNARNNGTLGGSFTEFNQGEFSGGSGMAATGWLYTPAACAAGSGNSCRVHVVLHGCKQNYTDVGDQYVKKTGYNRWADTNNIVLVYPQTSTAATNSCWDWWGYGSVNYAKKSGPQMAAVKAMVDRLTGGGGGSALPAPTGVGTSGATSSSMVIGWTAVAGASGYNVYRGGSKVNASPVAGTSYTDTGLAPSTSYSWTVTGLTAANVEGAMSTAATGTTTGGSGGGTCFTASNYAHTVAGRAYALWGLTYAYGSGQSMGLWNIYVTTTLKQTGPNYYVIGSC
;
A
#
# COMPACT_ATOMS: atom_id res chain seq x y z
N MET A 1 52.82 -32.93 -52.13
CA MET A 1 53.74 -31.82 -51.78
C MET A 1 52.93 -30.75 -51.07
N PRO A 2 53.38 -30.19 -49.93
CA PRO A 2 53.43 -30.83 -48.61
C PRO A 2 52.35 -30.29 -47.64
N ALA A 3 52.03 -31.10 -46.63
CA ALA A 3 51.25 -30.73 -45.46
C ALA A 3 52.07 -29.84 -44.52
N MET A 4 51.45 -28.84 -43.89
CA MET A 4 52.10 -27.95 -42.92
C MET A 4 51.35 -27.91 -41.58
N ASN A 5 52.02 -28.49 -40.58
CA ASN A 5 52.11 -28.13 -39.16
C ASN A 5 50.85 -27.68 -38.39
N TRP A 6 50.43 -28.57 -37.48
CA TRP A 6 49.84 -28.21 -36.20
C TRP A 6 50.90 -27.60 -35.25
N ASN A 7 50.57 -26.49 -34.60
CA ASN A 7 51.17 -26.17 -33.31
C ASN A 7 50.18 -25.49 -32.35
N TRP A 8 50.49 -25.69 -31.08
CA TRP A 8 49.67 -25.77 -29.90
C TRP A 8 48.97 -24.48 -29.43
N LYS A 9 47.85 -24.65 -28.72
CA LYS A 9 47.74 -24.43 -27.26
C LYS A 9 46.28 -24.53 -26.83
N ARG A 10 45.96 -25.57 -26.05
CA ARG A 10 44.74 -25.65 -25.25
C ARG A 10 44.93 -24.76 -24.02
N LEU A 11 44.12 -23.72 -23.87
CA LEU A 11 43.77 -23.18 -22.56
C LEU A 11 42.25 -23.23 -22.43
N ALA A 12 41.79 -23.99 -21.44
CA ALA A 12 40.41 -24.04 -21.03
C ALA A 12 40.04 -22.72 -20.33
N MET A 13 39.04 -22.01 -20.85
CA MET A 13 38.31 -21.00 -20.09
C MET A 13 36.97 -21.59 -19.70
N ALA A 14 36.84 -21.97 -18.43
CA ALA A 14 35.55 -22.16 -17.79
C ALA A 14 34.96 -20.77 -17.52
N ALA A 15 33.98 -20.36 -18.33
CA ALA A 15 33.19 -19.17 -18.05
C ALA A 15 32.17 -19.52 -16.95
N ALA A 16 32.40 -18.99 -15.74
CA ALA A 16 31.40 -19.01 -14.67
C ALA A 16 30.24 -18.07 -15.08
N MET A 17 29.08 -18.65 -15.41
CA MET A 17 27.85 -17.87 -15.52
C MET A 17 27.40 -17.47 -14.12
N ALA A 18 27.64 -16.21 -13.78
CA ALA A 18 26.99 -15.57 -12.63
C ALA A 18 25.50 -15.39 -12.97
N VAL A 19 24.66 -16.31 -12.49
CA VAL A 19 23.21 -16.08 -12.44
C VAL A 19 22.98 -15.03 -11.36
N ALA A 20 22.81 -13.78 -11.77
CA ALA A 20 22.29 -12.75 -10.88
C ALA A 20 20.84 -13.14 -10.54
N ALA A 21 20.65 -13.70 -9.34
CA ALA A 21 19.34 -13.82 -8.75
C ALA A 21 18.78 -12.40 -8.57
N GLN A 22 17.90 -12.00 -9.48
CA GLN A 22 17.05 -10.83 -9.26
C GLN A 22 16.14 -11.18 -8.08
N GLY A 23 16.53 -10.73 -6.90
CA GLY A 23 15.67 -10.79 -5.73
C GLY A 23 14.35 -10.10 -6.09
N ALA A 24 13.23 -10.78 -5.87
CA ALA A 24 11.92 -10.17 -5.99
C ALA A 24 11.91 -8.91 -5.11
N ALA A 25 11.82 -7.73 -5.74
CA ALA A 25 11.73 -6.49 -5.01
C ALA A 25 10.43 -6.53 -4.20
N ALA A 26 10.54 -6.38 -2.88
CA ALA A 26 9.36 -6.34 -2.02
C ALA A 26 8.44 -5.18 -2.44
N ALA A 27 7.12 -5.40 -2.41
CA ALA A 27 6.15 -4.36 -2.70
C ALA A 27 6.36 -3.14 -1.80
N VAL A 28 6.38 -1.96 -2.41
CA VAL A 28 6.70 -0.71 -1.70
C VAL A 28 5.44 -0.10 -1.05
N PRO A 29 5.55 0.76 -0.04
CA PRO A 29 4.41 1.53 0.44
C PRO A 29 3.75 2.35 -0.67
N LEU A 30 2.42 2.50 -0.64
CA LEU A 30 1.74 3.36 -1.61
C LEU A 30 2.16 4.83 -1.38
N PRO A 31 2.70 5.53 -2.40
CA PRO A 31 3.22 6.88 -2.23
C PRO A 31 2.09 7.90 -2.03
N ALA A 32 2.39 8.97 -1.28
CA ALA A 32 1.55 10.15 -1.21
C ALA A 32 1.99 11.16 -2.27
N LEU A 33 1.26 11.24 -3.39
CA LEU A 33 1.64 12.06 -4.54
C LEU A 33 1.13 13.51 -4.44
N GLY A 34 0.21 13.79 -3.50
CA GLY A 34 -0.46 15.09 -3.42
C GLY A 34 -1.32 15.38 -4.65
N ALA A 35 -1.86 14.34 -5.28
CA ALA A 35 -2.75 14.45 -6.43
C ALA A 35 -4.01 15.25 -6.07
N ASN A 36 -4.60 15.96 -7.02
CA ASN A 36 -5.74 16.83 -6.76
C ASN A 36 -6.97 16.00 -6.32
N PRO A 37 -7.47 16.16 -5.08
CA PRO A 37 -8.63 15.41 -4.58
C PRO A 37 -9.94 15.77 -5.28
N ALA A 38 -9.99 16.85 -6.06
CA ALA A 38 -11.14 17.19 -6.90
C ALA A 38 -11.14 16.44 -8.26
N GLU A 39 -10.04 15.77 -8.61
CA GLU A 39 -9.81 15.14 -9.91
C GLU A 39 -9.80 13.61 -9.84
N VAL A 40 -10.61 13.05 -8.93
CA VAL A 40 -10.69 11.59 -8.74
C VAL A 40 -11.89 11.02 -9.46
N SER A 41 -11.67 9.92 -10.19
CA SER A 41 -12.73 9.08 -10.76
C SER A 41 -12.42 7.59 -10.62
N VAL A 42 -13.39 6.75 -10.96
CA VAL A 42 -13.27 5.29 -10.93
C VAL A 42 -13.85 4.66 -12.18
N SER A 43 -13.32 3.53 -12.62
CA SER A 43 -14.00 2.68 -13.59
C SER A 43 -13.75 1.21 -13.33
N GLY A 44 -14.56 0.34 -13.95
CA GLY A 44 -14.31 -1.09 -13.90
C GLY A 44 -15.19 -1.92 -14.80
N LEU A 45 -14.78 -3.19 -14.96
CA LEU A 45 -15.50 -4.23 -15.71
C LEU A 45 -16.21 -5.20 -14.76
N SER A 46 -17.43 -5.66 -15.11
CA SER A 46 -18.08 -6.78 -14.43
C SER A 46 -18.28 -6.49 -12.93
N ALA A 47 -17.83 -7.37 -12.02
CA ALA A 47 -17.77 -7.08 -10.58
C ALA A 47 -17.03 -5.77 -10.25
N GLY A 48 -15.97 -5.42 -11.00
CA GLY A 48 -15.30 -4.13 -10.90
C GLY A 48 -16.17 -2.97 -11.38
N GLY A 49 -17.07 -3.19 -12.34
CA GLY A 49 -18.08 -2.23 -12.77
C GLY A 49 -19.15 -1.99 -11.70
N PHE A 50 -19.65 -3.06 -11.07
CA PHE A 50 -20.51 -2.93 -9.89
C PHE A 50 -19.79 -2.20 -8.75
N MET A 51 -18.54 -2.56 -8.47
CA MET A 51 -17.73 -1.88 -7.44
C MET A 51 -17.48 -0.40 -7.78
N ALA A 52 -17.28 -0.05 -9.05
CA ALA A 52 -17.16 1.33 -9.50
C ALA A 52 -18.45 2.14 -9.19
N VAL A 53 -19.62 1.53 -9.40
CA VAL A 53 -20.92 2.13 -9.00
C VAL A 53 -20.99 2.29 -7.48
N GLN A 54 -20.59 1.27 -6.72
CA GLN A 54 -20.58 1.34 -5.25
C GLN A 54 -19.68 2.45 -4.73
N LEU A 55 -18.43 2.53 -5.21
CA LEU A 55 -17.48 3.57 -4.82
C LEU A 55 -17.99 4.96 -5.20
N HIS A 56 -18.49 5.12 -6.42
CA HIS A 56 -19.00 6.41 -6.88
C HIS A 56 -20.20 6.90 -6.06
N VAL A 57 -21.13 6.02 -5.70
CA VAL A 57 -22.31 6.39 -4.89
C VAL A 57 -21.93 6.55 -3.42
N ALA A 58 -21.24 5.58 -2.83
CA ALA A 58 -20.95 5.54 -1.40
C ALA A 58 -19.94 6.62 -0.96
N TYR A 59 -18.97 6.91 -1.83
CA TYR A 59 -17.89 7.88 -1.63
C TYR A 59 -17.92 8.99 -2.69
N SER A 60 -19.10 9.46 -3.06
CA SER A 60 -19.30 10.50 -4.09
C SER A 60 -18.55 11.81 -3.81
N ALA A 61 -18.24 12.14 -2.56
CA ALA A 61 -17.40 13.29 -2.22
C ALA A 61 -15.93 13.10 -2.64
N THR A 62 -15.51 11.85 -2.84
CA THR A 62 -14.17 11.47 -3.30
C THR A 62 -14.15 11.39 -4.81
N PHE A 63 -15.02 10.58 -5.40
CA PHE A 63 -15.06 10.32 -6.84
C PHE A 63 -15.81 11.41 -7.61
N LYS A 64 -15.40 12.68 -7.43
CA LYS A 64 -16.11 13.87 -7.93
C LYS A 64 -16.22 13.94 -9.45
N ARG A 65 -15.26 13.36 -10.17
CA ARG A 65 -15.31 13.31 -11.64
C ARG A 65 -16.29 12.26 -12.16
N GLY A 66 -16.60 11.26 -11.33
CA GLY A 66 -17.63 10.27 -11.57
C GLY A 66 -17.09 8.89 -11.95
N ALA A 67 -17.85 8.13 -12.75
CA ALA A 67 -17.61 6.71 -12.96
C ALA A 67 -17.74 6.23 -14.41
N GLY A 68 -16.85 5.31 -14.81
CA GLY A 68 -16.99 4.48 -16.01
C GLY A 68 -17.42 3.06 -15.64
N VAL A 69 -18.55 2.58 -16.17
CA VAL A 69 -19.10 1.26 -15.81
C VAL A 69 -19.22 0.39 -17.05
N VAL A 70 -18.48 -0.71 -17.07
CA VAL A 70 -18.42 -1.65 -18.19
C VAL A 70 -19.05 -2.96 -17.74
N ALA A 71 -20.20 -3.33 -18.33
CA ALA A 71 -20.93 -4.57 -18.00
C ALA A 71 -21.11 -4.78 -16.47
N GLY A 72 -21.51 -3.73 -15.76
CA GLY A 72 -21.85 -3.76 -14.32
C GLY A 72 -23.37 -3.72 -14.09
N GLY A 73 -23.82 -3.00 -13.07
CA GLY A 73 -25.26 -2.85 -12.83
C GLY A 73 -25.61 -1.90 -11.69
N PRO A 74 -26.92 -1.75 -11.38
CA PRO A 74 -27.42 -0.79 -10.40
C PRO A 74 -26.76 -0.92 -9.02
N TYR A 75 -26.61 0.21 -8.33
CA TYR A 75 -26.11 0.24 -6.96
C TYR A 75 -26.99 -0.63 -6.05
N TYR A 76 -26.37 -1.47 -5.22
CA TYR A 76 -27.06 -2.40 -4.32
C TYR A 76 -28.01 -3.39 -5.02
N CYS A 77 -27.81 -3.66 -6.33
CA CYS A 77 -28.70 -4.52 -7.10
C CYS A 77 -28.92 -5.91 -6.47
N ALA A 78 -27.88 -6.51 -5.91
CA ALA A 78 -27.97 -7.84 -5.33
C ALA A 78 -28.76 -7.87 -4.01
N GLU A 79 -28.89 -6.74 -3.30
CA GLU A 79 -29.53 -6.65 -1.98
C GLU A 79 -29.01 -7.70 -0.96
N GLY A 80 -27.72 -8.07 -1.04
CA GLY A 80 -27.13 -9.08 -0.17
C GLY A 80 -27.51 -10.52 -0.52
N SER A 81 -28.09 -10.77 -1.69
CA SER A 81 -28.61 -12.07 -2.12
C SER A 81 -27.89 -12.57 -3.37
N VAL A 82 -27.30 -13.76 -3.28
CA VAL A 82 -26.69 -14.46 -4.43
C VAL A 82 -27.71 -14.75 -5.53
N LEU A 83 -28.97 -15.04 -5.17
CA LEU A 83 -30.03 -15.31 -6.15
C LEU A 83 -30.36 -14.06 -6.97
N ASN A 84 -30.42 -12.89 -6.33
CA ASN A 84 -30.60 -11.62 -7.03
C ASN A 84 -29.37 -11.29 -7.88
N ALA A 85 -28.18 -11.54 -7.33
CA ALA A 85 -26.92 -11.29 -8.02
C ALA A 85 -26.80 -12.08 -9.33
N THR A 86 -26.93 -13.41 -9.28
CA THR A 86 -26.80 -14.26 -10.48
C THR A 86 -28.05 -14.25 -11.36
N GLY A 87 -29.21 -13.95 -10.78
CA GLY A 87 -30.49 -13.79 -11.48
C GLY A 87 -30.63 -12.41 -12.11
N ARG A 88 -31.44 -11.55 -11.50
CA ARG A 88 -31.82 -10.25 -12.06
C ARG A 88 -30.64 -9.31 -12.36
N CYS A 89 -29.56 -9.37 -11.59
CA CYS A 89 -28.41 -8.46 -11.75
C CYS A 89 -27.35 -8.95 -12.75
N MET A 90 -27.48 -10.16 -13.31
CA MET A 90 -26.55 -10.68 -14.33
C MET A 90 -27.31 -11.10 -15.57
N THR A 91 -28.23 -12.04 -15.41
CA THR A 91 -28.96 -12.66 -16.53
C THR A 91 -30.27 -11.97 -16.86
N HIS A 92 -30.65 -10.96 -16.08
CA HIS A 92 -31.94 -10.27 -16.14
C HIS A 92 -33.13 -11.25 -16.08
N ALA A 93 -33.03 -12.25 -15.22
CA ALA A 93 -34.07 -13.29 -15.08
C ALA A 93 -35.41 -12.77 -14.52
N SER A 94 -35.39 -11.59 -13.90
CA SER A 94 -36.55 -10.82 -13.45
C SER A 94 -36.19 -9.33 -13.42
N SER A 95 -37.18 -8.45 -13.24
CA SER A 95 -36.95 -7.01 -13.22
C SER A 95 -36.09 -6.58 -12.02
N ILE A 96 -35.20 -5.61 -12.25
CA ILE A 96 -34.47 -4.95 -11.17
C ILE A 96 -35.36 -3.84 -10.60
N PRO A 97 -35.65 -3.81 -9.28
CA PRO A 97 -36.54 -2.81 -8.69
C PRO A 97 -35.83 -1.46 -8.49
N VAL A 98 -35.52 -0.76 -9.58
CA VAL A 98 -34.71 0.48 -9.59
C VAL A 98 -35.24 1.54 -8.62
N SER A 99 -36.56 1.75 -8.55
CA SER A 99 -37.18 2.71 -7.62
C SER A 99 -36.91 2.39 -6.15
N THR A 100 -36.92 1.10 -5.79
CA THR A 100 -36.56 0.63 -4.43
C THR A 100 -35.07 0.86 -4.16
N LEU A 101 -34.19 0.58 -5.13
CA LEU A 101 -32.75 0.82 -4.98
C LEU A 101 -32.43 2.32 -4.81
N VAL A 102 -33.12 3.19 -5.54
CA VAL A 102 -33.05 4.66 -5.38
C VAL A 102 -33.52 5.08 -3.98
N SER A 103 -34.62 4.52 -3.49
CA SER A 103 -35.15 4.80 -2.15
C SER A 103 -34.16 4.38 -1.05
N THR A 104 -33.57 3.19 -1.18
CA THR A 104 -32.50 2.70 -0.28
C THR A 104 -31.28 3.62 -0.31
N THR A 105 -30.86 4.07 -1.50
CA THR A 105 -29.74 5.02 -1.65
C THR A 105 -30.02 6.33 -0.89
N ASN A 106 -31.19 6.93 -1.09
CA ASN A 106 -31.57 8.16 -0.38
C ASN A 106 -31.61 7.97 1.14
N SER A 107 -32.13 6.84 1.63
CA SER A 107 -32.17 6.51 3.06
C SER A 107 -30.76 6.37 3.66
N TRP A 108 -29.84 5.71 2.96
CA TRP A 108 -28.46 5.56 3.40
C TRP A 108 -27.67 6.88 3.34
N ALA A 109 -27.97 7.75 2.39
CA ALA A 109 -27.39 9.10 2.35
C ALA A 109 -27.89 9.95 3.52
N ALA A 110 -29.20 9.92 3.81
CA ALA A 110 -29.78 10.65 4.92
C ALA A 110 -29.25 10.19 6.30
N SER A 111 -28.91 8.90 6.44
CA SER A 111 -28.30 8.36 7.67
C SER A 111 -26.78 8.52 7.74
N GLY A 112 -26.12 9.04 6.70
CA GLY A 112 -24.66 9.18 6.63
C GLY A 112 -23.90 7.88 6.37
N ALA A 113 -24.59 6.76 6.10
CA ALA A 113 -23.97 5.49 5.73
C ALA A 113 -23.27 5.55 4.36
N ILE A 114 -23.71 6.48 3.51
CA ILE A 114 -23.04 6.91 2.28
C ILE A 114 -22.95 8.44 2.22
N ASP A 115 -22.22 8.96 1.25
CA ASP A 115 -22.19 10.40 0.98
C ASP A 115 -23.56 10.93 0.50
N PRO A 116 -23.82 12.25 0.68
CA PRO A 116 -25.02 12.88 0.15
C PRO A 116 -25.18 12.65 -1.37
N VAL A 117 -26.38 12.26 -1.79
CA VAL A 117 -26.69 12.06 -3.22
C VAL A 117 -26.56 13.34 -4.04
N SER A 118 -26.63 14.51 -3.42
CA SER A 118 -26.42 15.81 -4.07
C SER A 118 -25.03 15.93 -4.71
N ASN A 119 -24.03 15.23 -4.19
CA ASN A 119 -22.69 15.17 -4.77
C ASN A 119 -22.68 14.57 -6.19
N LEU A 120 -23.64 13.68 -6.51
CA LEU A 120 -23.72 13.01 -7.81
C LEU A 120 -24.19 13.94 -8.94
N THR A 121 -24.85 15.06 -8.61
CA THR A 121 -25.39 16.00 -9.59
C THR A 121 -24.32 16.55 -10.53
N GLY A 122 -23.10 16.77 -10.02
CA GLY A 122 -21.96 17.28 -10.78
C GLY A 122 -21.12 16.20 -11.48
N SER A 123 -21.35 14.93 -11.17
CA SER A 123 -20.56 13.80 -11.69
C SER A 123 -20.83 13.54 -13.16
N LYS A 124 -19.85 12.93 -13.84
CA LYS A 124 -19.99 12.37 -15.18
C LYS A 124 -20.07 10.84 -15.11
N VAL A 125 -20.94 10.23 -15.91
CA VAL A 125 -21.09 8.76 -15.95
C VAL A 125 -20.94 8.26 -17.37
N TYR A 126 -20.03 7.31 -17.58
CA TYR A 126 -19.88 6.59 -18.84
C TYR A 126 -20.33 5.15 -18.64
N LEU A 127 -21.26 4.68 -19.45
CA LEU A 127 -21.78 3.31 -19.41
C LEU A 127 -21.39 2.58 -20.68
N PHE A 128 -21.00 1.31 -20.57
CA PHE A 128 -20.74 0.43 -21.69
C PHE A 128 -21.37 -0.94 -21.49
N SER A 129 -22.07 -1.42 -22.52
CA SER A 129 -22.54 -2.81 -22.64
C SER A 129 -22.29 -3.32 -24.06
N GLY A 130 -21.85 -4.58 -24.15
CA GLY A 130 -21.73 -5.29 -25.42
C GLY A 130 -23.03 -5.98 -25.77
N THR A 131 -23.47 -5.89 -27.04
CA THR A 131 -24.71 -6.54 -27.49
C THR A 131 -24.60 -8.08 -27.53
N SER A 132 -23.37 -8.62 -27.41
CA SER A 132 -23.10 -10.06 -27.34
C SER A 132 -22.75 -10.53 -25.92
N ASP A 133 -22.86 -9.66 -24.92
CA ASP A 133 -22.65 -9.99 -23.51
C ASP A 133 -23.81 -10.86 -22.98
N ASN A 134 -23.50 -12.12 -22.67
CA ASN A 134 -24.42 -13.08 -22.08
C ASN A 134 -24.16 -13.35 -20.59
N THR A 135 -23.22 -12.63 -19.98
CA THR A 135 -22.86 -12.76 -18.56
C THR A 135 -23.55 -11.68 -17.73
N VAL A 136 -23.38 -10.42 -18.11
CA VAL A 136 -24.14 -9.29 -17.58
C VAL A 136 -24.90 -8.70 -18.74
N LYS A 137 -26.13 -9.17 -18.92
CA LYS A 137 -26.92 -8.82 -20.11
C LYS A 137 -27.22 -7.34 -20.14
N GLN A 138 -27.26 -6.79 -21.35
CA GLN A 138 -27.51 -5.38 -21.60
C GLN A 138 -28.69 -4.76 -20.83
N PRO A 139 -29.85 -5.42 -20.61
CA PRO A 139 -30.94 -4.86 -19.80
C PRO A 139 -30.54 -4.48 -18.37
N VAL A 140 -29.54 -5.15 -17.76
CA VAL A 140 -29.00 -4.75 -16.45
C VAL A 140 -28.35 -3.36 -16.51
N MET A 141 -27.63 -3.08 -17.60
CA MET A 141 -27.00 -1.78 -17.83
C MET A 141 -28.02 -0.71 -18.23
N ASP A 142 -29.12 -1.10 -18.87
CA ASP A 142 -30.27 -0.22 -19.14
C ASP A 142 -30.95 0.20 -17.81
N ASP A 143 -31.11 -0.73 -16.88
CA ASP A 143 -31.60 -0.46 -15.51
C ASP A 143 -30.60 0.40 -14.72
N LEU A 144 -29.29 0.22 -14.91
CA LEU A 144 -28.26 1.09 -14.32
C LEU A 144 -28.35 2.53 -14.84
N LYS A 145 -28.57 2.71 -16.15
CA LYS A 145 -28.81 4.04 -16.72
C LYS A 145 -30.02 4.70 -16.05
N THR A 146 -31.12 3.95 -15.91
CA THR A 146 -32.35 4.43 -15.24
C THR A 146 -32.07 4.81 -13.77
N TYR A 147 -31.29 4.00 -13.06
CA TYR A 147 -30.84 4.31 -11.70
C TYR A 147 -30.05 5.63 -11.65
N TYR A 148 -29.03 5.80 -12.50
CA TYR A 148 -28.21 7.02 -12.51
C TYR A 148 -29.02 8.26 -12.88
N GLN A 149 -30.01 8.17 -13.77
CA GLN A 149 -30.88 9.29 -14.12
C GLN A 149 -31.68 9.87 -12.95
N SER A 150 -31.77 9.14 -11.83
CA SER A 150 -32.39 9.66 -10.59
C SER A 150 -31.49 10.64 -9.83
N PHE A 151 -30.18 10.68 -10.12
CA PHE A 151 -29.19 11.46 -9.37
C PHE A 151 -28.24 12.29 -10.24
N VAL A 152 -27.99 11.84 -11.47
CA VAL A 152 -27.04 12.43 -12.43
C VAL A 152 -27.84 12.96 -13.62
N PRO A 153 -27.65 14.23 -14.03
CA PRO A 153 -28.30 14.78 -15.21
C PRO A 153 -28.05 13.93 -16.46
N ALA A 154 -29.06 13.79 -17.32
CA ALA A 154 -28.93 13.03 -18.56
C ALA A 154 -27.78 13.54 -19.45
N ALA A 155 -27.53 14.86 -19.47
CA ALA A 155 -26.42 15.48 -20.21
C ALA A 155 -25.03 15.08 -19.69
N ASN A 156 -24.94 14.53 -18.48
CA ASN A 156 -23.70 14.05 -17.88
C ASN A 156 -23.50 12.53 -18.06
N THR A 157 -24.43 11.85 -18.73
CA THR A 157 -24.41 10.39 -18.89
C THR A 157 -24.23 10.02 -20.37
N VAL A 158 -23.19 9.25 -20.68
CA VAL A 158 -23.00 8.61 -21.99
C VAL A 158 -23.22 7.12 -21.84
N TYR A 159 -23.89 6.49 -22.82
CA TYR A 159 -24.09 5.05 -22.84
C TYR A 159 -23.80 4.47 -24.23
N LYS A 160 -22.74 3.66 -24.30
CA LYS A 160 -22.32 2.92 -25.49
C LYS A 160 -22.83 1.48 -25.39
N ASN A 161 -23.85 1.14 -26.15
CA ASN A 161 -24.60 -0.13 -26.04
C ASN A 161 -24.91 -0.79 -27.38
N ASN A 162 -24.14 -0.47 -28.41
CA ASN A 162 -24.38 -0.90 -29.79
C ASN A 162 -23.14 -1.53 -30.46
N LEU A 163 -22.19 -2.02 -29.65
CA LEU A 163 -21.02 -2.74 -30.12
C LEU A 163 -21.21 -4.23 -29.89
N GLY A 164 -20.90 -5.06 -30.89
CA GLY A 164 -20.95 -6.53 -30.85
C GLY A 164 -19.91 -7.18 -29.95
N ALA A 165 -19.70 -6.62 -28.76
CA ALA A 165 -18.74 -7.08 -27.77
C ALA A 165 -19.35 -8.16 -26.86
N GLY A 166 -18.53 -9.14 -26.48
CA GLY A 166 -18.83 -10.08 -25.40
C GLY A 166 -18.60 -9.46 -24.02
N HIS A 167 -18.60 -10.29 -22.98
CA HIS A 167 -18.32 -9.85 -21.61
C HIS A 167 -16.81 -9.64 -21.40
N ALA A 168 -16.31 -8.45 -21.75
CA ALA A 168 -14.89 -8.13 -21.68
C ALA A 168 -14.66 -6.62 -21.57
N MET A 169 -13.46 -6.24 -21.11
CA MET A 169 -12.95 -4.89 -21.33
C MET A 169 -12.55 -4.78 -22.81
N VAL A 170 -13.15 -3.87 -23.56
CA VAL A 170 -12.83 -3.72 -24.98
C VAL A 170 -11.71 -2.71 -25.21
N THR A 171 -10.87 -2.99 -26.20
CA THR A 171 -9.77 -2.14 -26.65
C THR A 171 -9.84 -1.99 -28.17
N ASP A 172 -8.94 -1.20 -28.72
CA ASP A 172 -8.80 -1.01 -30.16
C ASP A 172 -7.62 -1.78 -30.78
N ASP A 173 -6.76 -2.41 -29.98
CA ASP A 173 -5.52 -3.00 -30.47
C ASP A 173 -5.03 -4.25 -29.72
N TYR A 174 -5.72 -4.72 -28.68
CA TYR A 174 -5.30 -5.88 -27.89
C TYR A 174 -6.46 -6.77 -27.41
N GLY A 175 -6.23 -8.08 -27.42
CA GLY A 175 -7.13 -9.06 -26.82
C GLY A 175 -7.78 -9.99 -27.82
N ALA A 176 -8.74 -10.79 -27.34
CA ALA A 176 -9.48 -11.73 -28.18
C ALA A 176 -10.44 -11.02 -29.16
N ALA A 177 -11.13 -11.79 -30.00
CA ALA A 177 -12.13 -11.24 -30.90
C ALA A 177 -13.25 -10.53 -30.12
N CYS A 178 -13.82 -9.47 -30.68
CA CYS A 178 -14.74 -8.58 -29.97
C CYS A 178 -15.89 -9.31 -29.24
N ALA A 179 -16.53 -10.29 -29.90
CA ALA A 179 -17.66 -11.03 -29.33
C ALA A 179 -17.27 -12.10 -28.29
N THR A 180 -15.98 -12.35 -28.05
CA THR A 180 -15.50 -13.41 -27.16
C THR A 180 -15.82 -13.13 -25.69
N THR A 181 -16.21 -14.16 -24.95
CA THR A 181 -16.36 -14.12 -23.48
C THR A 181 -15.48 -15.20 -22.86
N ALA A 182 -14.19 -14.91 -22.70
CA ALA A 182 -13.20 -15.84 -22.17
C ALA A 182 -12.01 -15.09 -21.57
N SER A 183 -11.25 -15.74 -20.69
CA SER A 183 -9.99 -15.20 -20.15
C SER A 183 -9.05 -14.76 -21.29
N PRO A 184 -8.39 -13.59 -21.18
CA PRO A 184 -8.29 -12.71 -20.01
C PRO A 184 -9.45 -11.71 -19.87
N TYR A 185 -10.54 -11.86 -20.62
CA TYR A 185 -11.67 -10.93 -20.72
C TYR A 185 -11.25 -9.52 -21.12
N ILE A 186 -10.33 -9.46 -22.09
CA ILE A 186 -9.90 -8.26 -22.80
C ILE A 186 -10.02 -8.57 -24.28
N ASN A 187 -10.76 -7.75 -25.04
CA ASN A 187 -11.05 -7.99 -26.44
C ASN A 187 -10.61 -6.82 -27.30
N ASN A 188 -10.08 -7.11 -28.50
CA ASN A 188 -9.90 -6.10 -29.53
C ASN A 188 -11.21 -5.94 -30.32
N CYS A 189 -11.83 -4.78 -30.17
CA CYS A 189 -13.06 -4.40 -30.85
C CYS A 189 -12.87 -3.23 -31.82
N GLY A 190 -11.63 -2.78 -32.06
CA GLY A 190 -11.38 -1.53 -32.78
C GLY A 190 -11.99 -0.30 -32.10
N PHE A 191 -12.21 -0.35 -30.77
CA PHE A 191 -12.87 0.70 -30.00
C PHE A 191 -12.10 1.00 -28.71
N ASP A 192 -11.58 2.22 -28.59
CA ASP A 192 -10.80 2.68 -27.44
C ASP A 192 -11.71 3.08 -26.26
N LEU A 193 -12.26 2.07 -25.58
CA LEU A 193 -13.18 2.30 -24.46
C LEU A 193 -12.53 3.06 -23.30
N ALA A 194 -11.28 2.75 -22.96
CA ALA A 194 -10.56 3.46 -21.90
C ALA A 194 -10.42 4.96 -22.21
N GLY A 195 -10.09 5.30 -23.46
CA GLY A 195 -10.05 6.68 -23.93
C GLY A 195 -11.41 7.38 -23.85
N GLU A 196 -12.48 6.72 -24.30
CA GLU A 196 -13.84 7.27 -24.22
C GLU A 196 -14.31 7.53 -22.79
N ILE A 197 -14.03 6.59 -21.87
CA ILE A 197 -14.31 6.77 -20.44
C ILE A 197 -13.54 7.98 -19.90
N LEU A 198 -12.23 8.04 -20.09
CA LEU A 198 -11.40 9.11 -19.52
C LEU A 198 -11.77 10.48 -20.10
N LYS A 199 -12.00 10.59 -21.42
CA LYS A 199 -12.43 11.85 -22.05
C LYS A 199 -13.79 12.32 -21.54
N HIS A 200 -14.73 11.42 -21.28
CA HIS A 200 -16.02 11.81 -20.72
C HIS A 200 -15.90 12.32 -19.28
N LEU A 201 -15.09 11.64 -18.46
CA LEU A 201 -14.94 11.97 -17.03
C LEU A 201 -14.12 13.25 -16.79
N TYR A 202 -13.08 13.47 -17.60
CA TYR A 202 -12.14 14.58 -17.41
C TYR A 202 -12.27 15.71 -18.43
N GLY A 203 -13.12 15.56 -19.44
CA GLY A 203 -13.23 16.50 -20.56
C GLY A 203 -12.13 16.29 -21.60
N PRO A 204 -11.80 17.32 -22.41
CA PRO A 204 -10.75 17.22 -23.42
C PRO A 204 -9.41 16.76 -22.83
N LEU A 205 -8.80 15.77 -23.48
CA LEU A 205 -7.51 15.20 -23.12
C LEU A 205 -6.53 15.31 -24.28
N ASN A 206 -5.24 15.40 -23.97
CA ASN A 206 -4.17 15.24 -24.95
C ASN A 206 -4.24 13.87 -25.61
N ALA A 207 -3.77 13.79 -26.85
CA ALA A 207 -3.67 12.52 -27.56
C ALA A 207 -2.86 11.49 -26.73
N ARG A 208 -3.32 10.23 -26.73
CA ARG A 208 -2.68 9.14 -26.01
C ARG A 208 -1.27 8.85 -26.54
N ASN A 209 -0.40 8.33 -25.68
CA ASN A 209 0.92 7.83 -26.09
C ASN A 209 0.79 6.47 -26.81
N ASN A 210 1.14 6.42 -28.10
CA ASN A 210 1.20 5.18 -28.88
C ASN A 210 2.62 4.56 -28.96
N GLY A 211 3.62 5.21 -28.36
CA GLY A 211 4.99 4.72 -28.25
C GLY A 211 5.28 4.12 -26.87
N THR A 212 6.55 4.17 -26.47
CA THR A 212 6.98 3.75 -25.13
C THR A 212 6.45 4.72 -24.08
N LEU A 213 5.79 4.17 -23.05
CA LEU A 213 5.28 4.93 -21.92
C LEU A 213 6.42 5.62 -21.16
N GLY A 214 6.22 6.89 -20.79
CA GLY A 214 7.19 7.66 -20.02
C GLY A 214 7.10 7.44 -18.51
N GLY A 215 5.93 7.01 -18.01
CA GLY A 215 5.70 6.70 -16.60
C GLY A 215 6.26 5.35 -16.13
N SER A 216 6.06 5.07 -14.84
CA SER A 216 6.51 3.84 -14.19
C SER A 216 5.35 3.04 -13.60
N PHE A 217 5.47 1.70 -13.68
CA PHE A 217 4.62 0.77 -12.94
C PHE A 217 5.29 0.44 -11.60
N THR A 218 4.51 0.55 -10.52
CA THR A 218 4.96 0.23 -9.16
C THR A 218 3.98 -0.75 -8.54
N GLU A 219 4.49 -1.89 -8.09
CA GLU A 219 3.73 -2.79 -7.21
C GLU A 219 3.79 -2.24 -5.78
N PHE A 220 2.63 -1.98 -5.18
CA PHE A 220 2.55 -1.42 -3.83
C PHE A 220 1.90 -2.40 -2.85
N ASN A 221 2.25 -2.28 -1.58
CA ASN A 221 1.66 -3.03 -0.48
C ASN A 221 0.23 -2.56 -0.24
N GLN A 222 -0.74 -3.30 -0.76
CA GLN A 222 -2.17 -3.06 -0.57
C GLN A 222 -2.68 -3.62 0.77
N GLY A 223 -1.94 -4.56 1.37
CA GLY A 223 -2.23 -5.16 2.67
C GLY A 223 -2.37 -4.12 3.79
N GLU A 224 -1.68 -2.99 3.67
CA GLU A 224 -1.80 -1.87 4.63
C GLU A 224 -3.22 -1.29 4.71
N PHE A 225 -4.05 -1.45 3.67
CA PHE A 225 -5.39 -0.86 3.60
C PHE A 225 -6.53 -1.88 3.76
N SER A 226 -6.31 -3.14 3.37
CA SER A 226 -7.41 -4.09 3.13
C SER A 226 -7.68 -5.07 4.27
N GLY A 227 -6.70 -5.29 5.15
CA GLY A 227 -6.83 -6.24 6.27
C GLY A 227 -7.19 -7.67 5.88
N GLY A 228 -6.97 -8.08 4.62
CA GLY A 228 -7.28 -9.43 4.11
C GLY A 228 -8.73 -9.65 3.64
N SER A 229 -9.52 -8.59 3.41
CA SER A 229 -10.96 -8.65 3.06
C SER A 229 -11.26 -9.11 1.62
N GLY A 230 -10.72 -10.27 1.21
CA GLY A 230 -10.79 -10.78 -0.17
C GLY A 230 -9.88 -10.04 -1.15
N MET A 231 -9.10 -9.06 -0.67
CA MET A 231 -8.14 -8.30 -1.46
C MET A 231 -6.74 -8.93 -1.42
N ALA A 232 -5.96 -8.79 -2.49
CA ALA A 232 -4.58 -9.26 -2.52
C ALA A 232 -3.67 -8.42 -1.62
N ALA A 233 -2.52 -8.99 -1.26
CA ALA A 233 -1.50 -8.30 -0.46
C ALA A 233 -0.90 -7.10 -1.22
N THR A 234 -0.88 -7.14 -2.55
CA THR A 234 -0.31 -6.10 -3.39
C THR A 234 -1.31 -5.55 -4.40
N GLY A 235 -1.07 -4.32 -4.84
CA GLY A 235 -1.78 -3.65 -5.92
C GLY A 235 -0.80 -3.00 -6.89
N TRP A 236 -1.30 -2.44 -8.00
CA TRP A 236 -0.46 -1.81 -9.01
C TRP A 236 -0.77 -0.32 -9.19
N LEU A 237 0.28 0.47 -9.38
CA LEU A 237 0.18 1.90 -9.64
C LEU A 237 0.91 2.21 -10.95
N TYR A 238 0.26 2.96 -11.85
CA TYR A 238 0.93 3.61 -12.96
C TYR A 238 1.06 5.10 -12.67
N THR A 239 2.29 5.60 -12.63
CA THR A 239 2.59 7.01 -12.35
C THR A 239 3.24 7.65 -13.58
N PRO A 240 2.55 8.58 -14.27
CA PRO A 240 3.17 9.35 -15.34
C PRO A 240 4.42 10.09 -14.86
N ALA A 241 5.42 10.25 -15.73
CA ALA A 241 6.70 10.88 -15.37
C ALA A 241 6.55 12.28 -14.73
N ALA A 242 5.61 13.08 -15.25
CA ALA A 242 5.30 14.40 -14.70
C ALA A 242 4.88 14.31 -13.22
N CYS A 243 4.00 13.35 -12.89
CA CYS A 243 3.51 13.13 -11.53
C CYS A 243 4.61 12.61 -10.59
N ALA A 244 5.53 11.79 -11.09
CA ALA A 244 6.68 11.34 -10.32
C ALA A 244 7.66 12.49 -10.01
N ALA A 245 7.75 13.50 -10.87
CA ALA A 245 8.62 14.66 -10.72
C ALA A 245 8.09 15.74 -9.75
N GLY A 246 7.00 15.47 -9.01
CA GLY A 246 6.48 16.38 -7.98
C GLY A 246 5.42 17.37 -8.47
N SER A 247 4.79 17.15 -9.62
CA SER A 247 3.68 17.99 -10.12
C SER A 247 2.35 17.72 -9.40
N GLY A 248 2.39 17.33 -8.11
CA GLY A 248 1.32 16.69 -7.35
C GLY A 248 -0.08 17.26 -7.59
N ASN A 249 -0.31 18.54 -7.28
CA ASN A 249 -1.64 19.14 -7.37
C ASN A 249 -2.20 19.30 -8.81
N SER A 250 -1.39 19.04 -9.84
CA SER A 250 -1.84 18.97 -11.24
C SER A 250 -2.20 17.55 -11.69
N CYS A 251 -1.85 16.54 -10.89
CA CYS A 251 -2.12 15.15 -11.18
C CYS A 251 -3.52 14.75 -10.74
N ARG A 252 -4.15 13.92 -11.56
CA ARG A 252 -5.49 13.36 -11.39
C ARG A 252 -5.35 11.92 -10.94
N VAL A 253 -6.38 11.34 -10.33
CA VAL A 253 -6.37 9.92 -9.93
C VAL A 253 -7.55 9.21 -10.57
N HIS A 254 -7.28 8.12 -11.28
CA HIS A 254 -8.32 7.22 -11.77
C HIS A 254 -8.10 5.82 -11.21
N VAL A 255 -9.12 5.30 -10.51
CA VAL A 255 -9.12 3.93 -10.01
C VAL A 255 -9.63 3.01 -11.12
N VAL A 256 -8.90 1.93 -11.43
CA VAL A 256 -9.27 0.97 -12.47
C VAL A 256 -9.47 -0.41 -11.85
N LEU A 257 -10.71 -0.90 -11.88
CA LEU A 257 -11.13 -2.12 -11.18
C LEU A 257 -11.39 -3.27 -12.15
N HIS A 258 -10.60 -4.32 -12.00
CA HIS A 258 -10.74 -5.53 -12.80
C HIS A 258 -12.03 -6.30 -12.50
N GLY A 259 -12.48 -7.13 -13.44
CA GLY A 259 -13.61 -8.04 -13.25
C GLY A 259 -13.25 -9.31 -12.49
N CYS A 260 -14.21 -10.22 -12.37
CA CYS A 260 -13.96 -11.54 -11.81
C CYS A 260 -12.88 -12.28 -12.61
N LYS A 261 -12.01 -13.04 -11.93
CA LYS A 261 -10.91 -13.80 -12.54
C LYS A 261 -9.97 -12.97 -13.45
N GLN A 262 -9.81 -11.68 -13.12
CA GLN A 262 -8.90 -10.75 -13.81
C GLN A 262 -7.93 -10.06 -12.85
N ASN A 263 -7.81 -10.57 -11.61
CA ASN A 263 -6.76 -10.10 -10.72
C ASN A 263 -5.38 -10.55 -11.24
N TYR A 264 -4.33 -9.99 -10.67
CA TYR A 264 -2.96 -10.28 -11.11
C TYR A 264 -2.60 -11.77 -11.02
N THR A 265 -3.12 -12.50 -10.04
CA THR A 265 -2.90 -13.95 -9.92
C THR A 265 -3.51 -14.73 -11.08
N ASP A 266 -4.69 -14.34 -11.56
CA ASP A 266 -5.43 -15.06 -12.59
C ASP A 266 -4.96 -14.72 -14.02
N VAL A 267 -4.55 -13.47 -14.29
CA VAL A 267 -4.21 -13.02 -15.67
C VAL A 267 -2.86 -12.30 -15.80
N GLY A 268 -2.06 -12.26 -14.74
CA GLY A 268 -0.80 -11.51 -14.71
C GLY A 268 -1.01 -10.01 -14.86
N ASP A 269 -0.09 -9.35 -15.55
CA ASP A 269 -0.12 -7.90 -15.77
C ASP A 269 -1.09 -7.44 -16.88
N GLN A 270 -1.85 -8.36 -17.49
CA GLN A 270 -2.65 -8.07 -18.67
C GLN A 270 -3.72 -7.00 -18.38
N TYR A 271 -4.46 -7.11 -17.29
CA TYR A 271 -5.47 -6.10 -16.96
C TYR A 271 -4.85 -4.74 -16.63
N VAL A 272 -3.70 -4.74 -15.96
CA VAL A 272 -2.95 -3.53 -15.60
C VAL A 272 -2.40 -2.84 -16.85
N LYS A 273 -1.80 -3.59 -17.78
CA LYS A 273 -1.01 -3.01 -18.89
C LYS A 273 -1.76 -2.94 -20.22
N LYS A 274 -2.79 -3.75 -20.44
CA LYS A 274 -3.39 -3.97 -21.76
C LYS A 274 -4.83 -3.46 -21.91
N THR A 275 -5.39 -2.82 -20.90
CA THR A 275 -6.75 -2.25 -20.93
C THR A 275 -6.85 -0.87 -21.57
N GLY A 276 -5.73 -0.32 -22.06
CA GLY A 276 -5.68 0.94 -22.82
C GLY A 276 -5.52 2.22 -21.97
N TYR A 277 -5.83 2.19 -20.68
CA TYR A 277 -5.80 3.38 -19.81
C TYR A 277 -4.42 4.04 -19.72
N ASN A 278 -3.34 3.27 -19.58
CA ASN A 278 -1.99 3.82 -19.32
C ASN A 278 -1.54 4.81 -20.40
N ARG A 279 -1.88 4.55 -21.67
CA ARG A 279 -1.52 5.39 -22.81
C ARG A 279 -2.13 6.79 -22.73
N TRP A 280 -3.36 6.87 -22.23
CA TRP A 280 -4.03 8.14 -21.99
C TRP A 280 -3.48 8.82 -20.75
N ALA A 281 -3.28 8.06 -19.67
CA ALA A 281 -2.72 8.56 -18.43
C ALA A 281 -1.35 9.23 -18.61
N ASP A 282 -0.49 8.64 -19.44
CA ASP A 282 0.89 9.06 -19.66
C ASP A 282 1.03 10.48 -20.21
N THR A 283 0.09 10.92 -21.05
CA THR A 283 0.11 12.26 -21.67
C THR A 283 -0.83 13.24 -20.98
N ASN A 284 -1.49 12.83 -19.90
CA ASN A 284 -2.57 13.59 -19.27
C ASN A 284 -2.45 13.72 -17.74
N ASN A 285 -1.29 13.42 -17.14
CA ASN A 285 -1.09 13.54 -15.69
C ASN A 285 -2.17 12.78 -14.88
N ILE A 286 -2.59 11.61 -15.36
CA ILE A 286 -3.56 10.78 -14.65
C ILE A 286 -2.80 9.62 -14.01
N VAL A 287 -2.71 9.61 -12.69
CA VAL A 287 -2.22 8.47 -11.93
C VAL A 287 -3.29 7.38 -11.97
N LEU A 288 -2.91 6.17 -12.36
CA LEU A 288 -3.83 5.03 -12.37
C LEU A 288 -3.49 4.11 -11.21
N VAL A 289 -4.47 3.87 -10.34
CA VAL A 289 -4.36 2.85 -9.31
C VAL A 289 -5.21 1.65 -9.71
N TYR A 290 -4.60 0.47 -9.63
CA TYR A 290 -5.18 -0.82 -9.97
C TYR A 290 -5.23 -1.69 -8.70
N PRO A 291 -6.18 -1.46 -7.79
CA PRO A 291 -6.42 -2.34 -6.67
C PRO A 291 -6.67 -3.78 -7.16
N GLN A 292 -6.25 -4.77 -6.37
CA GLN A 292 -6.35 -6.18 -6.73
C GLN A 292 -7.19 -6.95 -5.70
N THR A 293 -8.15 -7.73 -6.18
CA THR A 293 -8.73 -8.80 -5.37
C THR A 293 -7.74 -9.97 -5.27
N SER A 294 -7.97 -10.89 -4.34
CA SER A 294 -7.22 -12.14 -4.20
C SER A 294 -8.04 -13.34 -4.67
N THR A 295 -7.40 -14.50 -4.80
CA THR A 295 -8.09 -15.78 -5.01
C THR A 295 -8.89 -16.25 -3.79
N ALA A 296 -8.73 -15.60 -2.63
CA ALA A 296 -9.57 -15.82 -1.46
C ALA A 296 -10.95 -15.13 -1.57
N ALA A 297 -11.11 -14.17 -2.49
CA ALA A 297 -12.42 -13.64 -2.82
C ALA A 297 -13.23 -14.64 -3.65
N THR A 298 -14.56 -14.63 -3.48
CA THR A 298 -15.46 -15.47 -4.27
C THR A 298 -15.28 -15.18 -5.76
N ASN A 299 -14.82 -16.18 -6.52
CA ASN A 299 -14.46 -16.07 -7.95
C ASN A 299 -13.44 -14.95 -8.28
N SER A 300 -12.57 -14.59 -7.33
CA SER A 300 -11.68 -13.43 -7.43
C SER A 300 -12.43 -12.11 -7.74
N CYS A 301 -13.73 -12.04 -7.45
CA CYS A 301 -14.57 -10.87 -7.75
C CYS A 301 -14.47 -9.82 -6.65
N TRP A 302 -14.75 -8.56 -6.98
CA TRP A 302 -15.10 -7.55 -5.99
C TRP A 302 -16.40 -7.90 -5.26
N ASP A 303 -16.55 -7.48 -3.99
CA ASP A 303 -17.75 -7.71 -3.20
C ASP A 303 -18.86 -6.73 -3.60
N TRP A 304 -19.72 -7.18 -4.49
CA TRP A 304 -20.89 -6.43 -4.98
C TRP A 304 -22.22 -7.09 -4.62
N TRP A 305 -22.19 -8.23 -3.93
CA TRP A 305 -23.39 -8.94 -3.49
C TRP A 305 -23.40 -9.32 -2.00
N GLY A 306 -22.38 -8.91 -1.24
CA GLY A 306 -22.30 -9.11 0.20
C GLY A 306 -21.74 -10.45 0.63
N TYR A 307 -20.86 -11.08 -0.16
CA TYR A 307 -20.23 -12.33 0.28
C TYR A 307 -19.18 -12.11 1.37
N GLY A 308 -18.54 -10.94 1.38
CA GLY A 308 -17.51 -10.60 2.36
C GLY A 308 -18.07 -9.79 3.53
N SER A 309 -19.05 -8.93 3.28
CA SER A 309 -19.65 -8.10 4.32
C SER A 309 -21.11 -7.74 4.02
N VAL A 310 -21.95 -7.68 5.06
CA VAL A 310 -23.31 -7.10 4.95
C VAL A 310 -23.29 -5.60 4.64
N ASN A 311 -22.15 -4.93 4.86
CA ASN A 311 -21.95 -3.51 4.57
C ASN A 311 -21.26 -3.27 3.21
N TYR A 312 -21.15 -4.28 2.35
CA TYR A 312 -20.39 -4.22 1.08
C TYR A 312 -20.67 -2.99 0.20
N ALA A 313 -21.89 -2.45 0.24
CA ALA A 313 -22.29 -1.27 -0.51
C ALA A 313 -22.19 0.05 0.28
N LYS A 314 -21.97 0.04 1.60
CA LYS A 314 -21.87 1.26 2.44
C LYS A 314 -20.41 1.68 2.64
N LYS A 315 -20.16 2.91 3.12
CA LYS A 315 -18.78 3.36 3.45
C LYS A 315 -18.02 2.41 4.38
N SER A 316 -18.70 1.68 5.25
CA SER A 316 -18.05 0.68 6.13
C SER A 316 -17.72 -0.64 5.42
N GLY A 317 -18.02 -0.79 4.14
CA GLY A 317 -17.68 -1.94 3.30
C GLY A 317 -16.16 -2.09 3.17
N PRO A 318 -15.55 -3.22 3.59
CA PRO A 318 -14.10 -3.34 3.71
C PRO A 318 -13.32 -3.08 2.42
N GLN A 319 -13.78 -3.63 1.29
CA GLN A 319 -13.10 -3.43 0.00
C GLN A 319 -13.19 -1.98 -0.48
N MET A 320 -14.35 -1.33 -0.32
CA MET A 320 -14.47 0.07 -0.68
C MET A 320 -13.65 0.99 0.22
N ALA A 321 -13.67 0.74 1.54
CA ALA A 321 -12.87 1.49 2.50
C ALA A 321 -11.37 1.38 2.19
N ALA A 322 -10.90 0.20 1.80
CA ALA A 322 -9.52 0.00 1.38
C ALA A 322 -9.18 0.80 0.11
N VAL A 323 -10.01 0.73 -0.93
CA VAL A 323 -9.79 1.50 -2.17
C VAL A 323 -9.84 3.01 -1.91
N LYS A 324 -10.77 3.47 -1.07
CA LYS A 324 -10.83 4.87 -0.63
C LYS A 324 -9.56 5.27 0.10
N ALA A 325 -9.04 4.45 1.03
CA ALA A 325 -7.81 4.74 1.74
C ALA A 325 -6.58 4.84 0.81
N MET A 326 -6.54 4.05 -0.27
CA MET A 326 -5.52 4.19 -1.31
C MET A 326 -5.61 5.53 -2.05
N VAL A 327 -6.82 5.94 -2.44
CA VAL A 327 -7.07 7.24 -3.09
C VAL A 327 -6.70 8.39 -2.14
N ASP A 328 -7.06 8.27 -0.87
CA ASP A 328 -6.72 9.23 0.18
C ASP A 328 -5.22 9.40 0.33
N ARG A 329 -4.47 8.30 0.35
CA ARG A 329 -3.00 8.34 0.37
C ARG A 329 -2.48 9.07 -0.87
N LEU A 330 -2.94 8.72 -2.07
CA LEU A 330 -2.47 9.31 -3.34
C LEU A 330 -2.75 10.81 -3.45
N THR A 331 -3.91 11.25 -2.99
CA THR A 331 -4.34 12.65 -3.06
C THR A 331 -3.84 13.51 -1.89
N GLY A 332 -3.18 12.89 -0.91
CA GLY A 332 -2.94 13.53 0.39
C GLY A 332 -4.23 13.82 1.16
N GLY A 333 -5.36 13.29 0.70
CA GLY A 333 -6.72 13.45 1.22
C GLY A 333 -7.12 12.47 2.30
N GLY A 334 -6.19 11.64 2.81
CA GLY A 334 -6.35 10.99 4.10
C GLY A 334 -6.39 12.06 5.18
N GLY A 335 -7.59 12.52 5.52
CA GLY A 335 -7.79 13.53 6.56
C GLY A 335 -7.06 13.09 7.84
N GLY A 336 -6.25 13.91 8.50
CA GLY A 336 -5.80 15.27 8.20
C GLY A 336 -4.28 15.31 8.04
N SER A 337 -3.81 16.31 7.27
CA SER A 337 -2.42 16.79 7.23
C SER A 337 -1.43 15.80 7.81
N ALA A 338 -1.07 14.77 7.04
CA ALA A 338 -0.06 13.82 7.48
C ALA A 338 1.17 14.65 7.84
N LEU A 339 1.42 14.75 9.15
CA LEU A 339 2.49 15.56 9.68
C LEU A 339 3.78 15.07 9.01
N PRO A 340 4.70 15.98 8.64
CA PRO A 340 5.97 15.55 8.10
C PRO A 340 6.64 14.62 9.10
N ALA A 341 7.45 13.70 8.58
CA ALA A 341 8.14 12.74 9.42
C ALA A 341 8.99 13.47 10.46
N PRO A 342 8.91 13.11 11.76
CA PRO A 342 9.79 13.67 12.77
C PRO A 342 11.26 13.53 12.36
N THR A 343 12.00 14.64 12.43
CA THR A 343 13.44 14.69 12.08
C THR A 343 14.31 14.69 13.34
N GLY A 344 15.60 14.42 13.16
CA GLY A 344 16.55 14.39 14.29
C GLY A 344 16.25 13.28 15.29
N VAL A 345 15.64 12.18 14.83
CA VAL A 345 15.39 11.01 15.68
C VAL A 345 16.73 10.40 16.07
N GLY A 346 16.97 10.29 17.38
CA GLY A 346 18.22 9.79 17.93
C GLY A 346 17.99 9.03 19.24
N THR A 347 18.97 8.19 19.59
CA THR A 347 18.94 7.39 20.82
C THR A 347 19.99 7.88 21.82
N SER A 348 19.67 7.88 23.11
CA SER A 348 20.58 8.26 24.20
C SER A 348 20.22 7.55 25.50
N GLY A 349 21.04 7.73 26.55
CA GLY A 349 20.72 7.23 27.89
C GLY A 349 20.59 5.70 27.95
N ALA A 350 21.35 4.98 27.13
CA ALA A 350 21.31 3.52 27.07
C ALA A 350 21.60 2.91 28.45
N THR A 351 20.75 1.96 28.86
CA THR A 351 21.01 1.07 30.00
C THR A 351 20.97 -0.38 29.52
N SER A 352 21.05 -1.33 30.45
CA SER A 352 20.89 -2.74 30.15
C SER A 352 19.50 -3.13 29.67
N SER A 353 18.48 -2.31 29.95
CA SER A 353 17.08 -2.66 29.71
C SER A 353 16.21 -1.50 29.23
N SER A 354 16.82 -0.35 28.93
CA SER A 354 16.11 0.81 28.41
C SER A 354 16.95 1.67 27.48
N MET A 355 16.27 2.47 26.67
CA MET A 355 16.85 3.47 25.77
C MET A 355 15.92 4.69 25.72
N VAL A 356 16.49 5.90 25.69
CA VAL A 356 15.74 7.14 25.44
C VAL A 356 15.79 7.46 23.96
N ILE A 357 14.62 7.66 23.35
CA ILE A 357 14.45 8.07 21.96
C ILE A 357 14.01 9.53 21.99
N GLY A 358 14.75 10.42 21.35
CA GLY A 358 14.43 11.84 21.22
C GLY A 358 14.27 12.26 19.76
N TRP A 359 13.47 13.29 19.49
CA TRP A 359 13.24 13.83 18.15
C TRP A 359 12.95 15.34 18.17
N THR A 360 12.91 15.95 16.99
CA THR A 360 12.49 17.36 16.83
C THR A 360 10.97 17.45 16.76
N ALA A 361 10.38 18.46 17.43
CA ALA A 361 8.94 18.69 17.40
C ALA A 361 8.45 18.96 15.96
N VAL A 362 7.33 18.34 15.60
CA VAL A 362 6.64 18.58 14.33
C VAL A 362 5.51 19.57 14.55
N ALA A 363 5.50 20.66 13.78
CA ALA A 363 4.45 21.67 13.83
C ALA A 363 3.08 21.05 13.50
N GLY A 364 2.09 21.28 14.36
CA GLY A 364 0.74 20.71 14.21
C GLY A 364 0.56 19.32 14.84
N ALA A 365 1.60 18.74 15.43
CA ALA A 365 1.48 17.49 16.19
C ALA A 365 0.83 17.73 17.57
N SER A 366 -0.19 16.94 17.89
CA SER A 366 -0.76 16.84 19.24
C SER A 366 -0.20 15.66 20.04
N GLY A 367 0.59 14.79 19.42
CA GLY A 367 1.31 13.70 20.06
C GLY A 367 2.15 12.90 19.08
N TYR A 368 2.80 11.83 19.55
CA TYR A 368 3.65 10.96 18.74
C TYR A 368 3.48 9.49 19.10
N ASN A 369 3.67 8.61 18.12
CA ASN A 369 3.86 7.18 18.36
C ASN A 369 5.32 6.79 18.11
N VAL A 370 5.80 5.81 18.89
CA VAL A 370 7.16 5.27 18.81
C VAL A 370 7.07 3.78 18.51
N TYR A 371 7.90 3.33 17.58
CA TYR A 371 7.94 1.96 17.10
C TYR A 371 9.31 1.35 17.34
N ARG A 372 9.36 0.10 17.79
CA ARG A 372 10.58 -0.72 17.89
C ARG A 372 10.46 -1.89 16.91
N GLY A 373 11.34 -1.93 15.92
CA GLY A 373 11.32 -2.98 14.88
C GLY A 373 9.99 -3.05 14.12
N GLY A 374 9.28 -1.93 13.98
CA GLY A 374 7.97 -1.83 13.32
C GLY A 374 6.76 -2.01 14.24
N SER A 375 6.93 -2.43 15.50
CA SER A 375 5.84 -2.58 16.47
C SER A 375 5.74 -1.37 17.40
N LYS A 376 4.54 -0.82 17.60
CA LYS A 376 4.32 0.33 18.50
C LYS A 376 4.61 -0.06 19.95
N VAL A 377 5.38 0.78 20.67
CA VAL A 377 5.80 0.51 22.06
C VAL A 377 5.12 1.40 23.10
N ASN A 378 4.61 2.58 22.72
CA ASN A 378 3.85 3.45 23.61
C ASN A 378 2.35 3.08 23.63
N ALA A 379 1.77 2.97 24.84
CA ALA A 379 0.35 2.67 25.02
C ALA A 379 -0.57 3.85 24.67
N SER A 380 -0.12 5.08 24.91
CA SER A 380 -0.81 6.33 24.57
C SER A 380 0.13 7.28 23.84
N PRO A 381 -0.39 8.20 22.99
CA PRO A 381 0.41 9.20 22.30
C PRO A 381 1.33 9.97 23.25
N VAL A 382 2.60 10.07 22.88
CA VAL A 382 3.59 10.84 23.63
C VAL A 382 3.38 12.32 23.35
N ALA A 383 3.11 13.14 24.36
CA ALA A 383 2.86 14.57 24.16
C ALA A 383 4.16 15.38 23.96
N GLY A 384 5.27 14.91 24.53
CA GLY A 384 6.60 15.50 24.38
C GLY A 384 7.37 14.95 23.18
N THR A 385 8.65 15.35 23.06
CA THR A 385 9.54 14.94 21.97
C THR A 385 10.60 13.91 22.41
N SER A 386 10.30 13.16 23.47
CA SER A 386 11.14 12.09 23.97
C SER A 386 10.32 10.96 24.58
N TYR A 387 10.78 9.73 24.41
CA TYR A 387 10.18 8.53 24.99
C TYR A 387 11.26 7.56 25.48
N THR A 388 11.07 6.98 26.67
CA THR A 388 11.96 5.95 27.20
C THR A 388 11.34 4.58 26.95
N ASP A 389 11.94 3.83 26.03
CA ASP A 389 11.57 2.44 25.78
C ASP A 389 12.24 1.54 26.82
N THR A 390 11.48 0.61 27.41
CA THR A 390 11.92 -0.25 28.52
C THR A 390 11.67 -1.73 28.21
N GLY A 391 12.20 -2.63 29.03
CA GLY A 391 12.08 -4.08 28.81
C GLY A 391 12.96 -4.59 27.66
N LEU A 392 14.04 -3.87 27.36
CA LEU A 392 15.02 -4.27 26.34
C LEU A 392 15.94 -5.36 26.90
N ALA A 393 16.47 -6.20 26.01
CA ALA A 393 17.53 -7.15 26.35
C ALA A 393 18.88 -6.42 26.42
N PRO A 394 19.80 -6.82 27.32
CA PRO A 394 21.14 -6.26 27.40
C PRO A 394 21.99 -6.57 26.17
N SER A 395 22.99 -5.73 25.89
CA SER A 395 23.91 -5.88 24.75
C SER A 395 23.22 -6.13 23.41
N THR A 396 22.02 -5.60 23.22
CA THR A 396 21.17 -5.88 22.06
C THR A 396 20.92 -4.58 21.28
N SER A 397 21.13 -4.66 19.97
CA SER A 397 20.87 -3.55 19.06
C SER A 397 19.40 -3.52 18.66
N TYR A 398 18.80 -2.34 18.74
CA TYR A 398 17.41 -2.09 18.37
C TYR A 398 17.33 -0.91 17.40
N SER A 399 16.20 -0.84 16.71
CA SER A 399 15.88 0.21 15.74
C SER A 399 14.53 0.81 16.09
N TRP A 400 14.48 2.14 16.16
CA TRP A 400 13.28 2.89 16.48
C TRP A 400 12.91 3.88 15.38
N THR A 401 11.61 4.04 15.15
CA THR A 401 11.02 5.07 14.30
C THR A 401 9.92 5.80 15.05
N VAL A 402 9.63 7.03 14.63
CA VAL A 402 8.64 7.91 15.26
C VAL A 402 7.72 8.49 14.18
N THR A 403 6.45 8.66 14.51
CA THR A 403 5.43 9.34 13.70
C THR A 403 4.78 10.44 14.53
N GLY A 404 4.37 11.53 13.88
CA GLY A 404 3.52 12.56 14.51
C GLY A 404 2.04 12.21 14.42
N LEU A 405 1.25 12.64 15.39
CA LEU A 405 -0.21 12.54 15.39
C LEU A 405 -0.84 13.93 15.36
N THR A 406 -1.81 14.15 14.49
CA THR A 406 -2.62 15.38 14.49
C THR A 406 -3.60 15.37 15.65
N ALA A 407 -4.22 16.53 15.93
CA ALA A 407 -5.28 16.66 16.95
C ALA A 407 -6.48 15.71 16.74
N ALA A 408 -6.68 15.22 15.51
CA ALA A 408 -7.70 14.23 15.18
C ALA A 408 -7.22 12.77 15.34
N ASN A 409 -6.06 12.54 15.97
CA ASN A 409 -5.37 11.24 16.10
C ASN A 409 -5.01 10.58 14.75
N VAL A 410 -4.77 11.39 13.72
CA VAL A 410 -4.33 10.89 12.41
C VAL A 410 -2.80 10.87 12.39
N GLU A 411 -2.24 9.73 12.03
CA GLU A 411 -0.80 9.48 12.03
C GLU A 411 -0.13 9.96 10.74
N GLY A 412 0.97 10.70 10.89
CA GLY A 412 1.77 11.28 9.82
C GLY A 412 2.85 10.33 9.27
N ALA A 413 3.78 10.88 8.51
CA ALA A 413 4.87 10.11 7.92
C ALA A 413 5.83 9.55 9.01
N MET A 414 6.41 8.38 8.74
CA MET A 414 7.36 7.72 9.63
C MET A 414 8.78 8.27 9.43
N SER A 415 9.49 8.50 10.53
CA SER A 415 10.87 8.97 10.52
C SER A 415 11.84 7.97 9.90
N THR A 416 13.03 8.46 9.54
CA THR A 416 14.21 7.59 9.39
C THR A 416 14.47 6.87 10.71
N ALA A 417 14.93 5.62 10.63
CA ALA A 417 15.22 4.82 11.81
C ALA A 417 16.45 5.34 12.56
N ALA A 418 16.35 5.42 13.89
CA ALA A 418 17.48 5.59 14.78
C ALA A 418 17.82 4.24 15.42
N THR A 419 19.10 3.91 15.48
CA THR A 419 19.58 2.65 16.06
C THR A 419 20.37 2.92 17.33
N GLY A 420 20.23 2.04 18.31
CA GLY A 420 21.01 2.09 19.55
C GLY A 420 21.19 0.70 20.13
N THR A 421 22.30 0.50 20.83
CA THR A 421 22.62 -0.75 21.52
C THR A 421 22.51 -0.53 23.02
N THR A 422 21.73 -1.37 23.70
CA THR A 422 21.66 -1.36 25.17
C THR A 422 23.04 -1.66 25.75
N THR A 423 23.33 -1.11 26.93
CA THR A 423 24.56 -1.48 27.62
C THR A 423 24.51 -2.95 27.98
N GLY A 424 25.67 -3.51 28.34
CA GLY A 424 25.68 -4.80 29.01
C GLY A 424 24.73 -4.77 30.21
N GLY A 425 24.11 -5.92 30.47
CA GLY A 425 23.39 -6.16 31.71
C GLY A 425 24.24 -5.65 32.87
N SER A 426 23.64 -4.97 33.85
CA SER A 426 24.14 -5.11 35.22
C SER A 426 23.90 -6.55 35.68
N GLY A 427 24.45 -7.53 34.95
CA GLY A 427 24.82 -8.80 35.53
C GLY A 427 25.88 -8.44 36.54
N GLY A 428 25.64 -8.76 37.81
CA GLY A 428 26.57 -8.51 38.89
C GLY A 428 27.96 -8.99 38.48
N GLY A 429 28.83 -8.03 38.14
CA GLY A 429 30.23 -8.33 37.90
C GLY A 429 30.75 -9.02 39.15
N THR A 430 31.28 -10.23 39.01
CA THR A 430 31.81 -10.96 40.16
C THR A 430 32.90 -10.10 40.76
N CYS A 431 32.72 -9.71 42.02
CA CYS A 431 33.72 -8.97 42.75
C CYS A 431 34.70 -9.94 43.38
N PHE A 432 35.96 -9.56 43.34
CA PHE A 432 37.03 -10.27 44.01
C PHE A 432 37.73 -9.28 44.94
N THR A 433 37.66 -9.52 46.24
CA THR A 433 38.46 -8.79 47.23
C THR A 433 39.57 -9.72 47.69
N ALA A 434 40.81 -9.39 47.34
CA ALA A 434 41.98 -10.16 47.73
C ALA A 434 43.22 -9.27 47.81
N SER A 435 44.32 -9.82 48.32
CA SER A 435 45.60 -9.11 48.29
C SER A 435 46.06 -8.88 46.85
N ASN A 436 46.83 -7.82 46.62
CA ASN A 436 47.37 -7.48 45.31
C ASN A 436 48.18 -8.65 44.71
N TYR A 437 48.95 -9.37 45.54
CA TYR A 437 49.61 -10.61 45.13
C TYR A 437 48.60 -11.67 44.62
N ALA A 438 47.54 -11.96 45.38
CA ALA A 438 46.53 -12.95 45.00
C ALA A 438 45.77 -12.57 43.72
N HIS A 439 45.57 -11.28 43.45
CA HIS A 439 45.00 -10.81 42.18
C HIS A 439 45.90 -11.12 40.99
N THR A 440 47.21 -10.98 41.13
CA THR A 440 48.16 -11.31 40.05
C THR A 440 48.22 -12.81 39.76
N VAL A 441 48.24 -13.65 40.79
CA VAL A 441 48.25 -15.12 40.64
C VAL A 441 46.97 -15.63 39.97
N ALA A 442 45.83 -15.00 40.26
CA ALA A 442 44.54 -15.38 39.70
C ALA A 442 44.24 -14.76 38.32
N GLY A 443 45.21 -14.09 37.68
CA GLY A 443 45.03 -13.48 36.36
C GLY A 443 44.10 -12.25 36.33
N ARG A 444 43.82 -11.65 37.50
CA ARG A 444 42.96 -10.45 37.61
C ARG A 444 43.75 -9.14 37.59
N ALA A 445 45.07 -9.21 37.80
CA ALA A 445 46.01 -8.09 37.80
C ALA A 445 47.37 -8.54 37.26
N TYR A 446 48.28 -7.59 37.01
CA TYR A 446 49.70 -7.85 36.71
C TYR A 446 50.60 -6.94 37.55
N ALA A 447 51.86 -7.33 37.72
CA ALA A 447 52.84 -6.56 38.48
C ALA A 447 53.98 -6.06 37.59
N LEU A 448 54.43 -4.83 37.83
CA LEU A 448 55.58 -4.21 37.17
C LEU A 448 56.34 -3.36 38.19
N TRP A 449 57.66 -3.57 38.31
CA TRP A 449 58.54 -2.79 39.21
C TRP A 449 58.06 -2.69 40.68
N GLY A 450 57.41 -3.74 41.20
CA GLY A 450 56.90 -3.78 42.58
C GLY A 450 55.51 -3.15 42.80
N LEU A 451 54.86 -2.65 41.74
CA LEU A 451 53.48 -2.15 41.76
C LEU A 451 52.53 -3.10 41.04
N THR A 452 51.26 -3.09 41.42
CA THR A 452 50.20 -3.94 40.86
C THR A 452 49.17 -3.11 40.09
N TYR A 453 48.71 -3.62 38.95
CA TYR A 453 47.75 -2.97 38.06
C TYR A 453 46.63 -3.94 37.65
N ALA A 454 45.38 -3.48 37.66
CA ALA A 454 44.23 -4.30 37.28
C ALA A 454 44.28 -4.69 35.79
N TYR A 455 44.00 -5.97 35.50
CA TYR A 455 44.05 -6.49 34.13
C TYR A 455 42.88 -5.95 33.30
N GLY A 456 43.15 -5.46 32.08
CA GLY A 456 42.18 -4.77 31.24
C GLY A 456 42.14 -3.26 31.46
N SER A 457 41.85 -2.78 32.68
CA SER A 457 41.71 -1.33 32.94
C SER A 457 43.02 -0.60 33.20
N GLY A 458 44.08 -1.30 33.65
CA GLY A 458 45.37 -0.71 33.99
C GLY A 458 45.37 0.16 35.25
N GLN A 459 44.30 0.14 36.06
CA GLN A 459 44.24 0.96 37.28
C GLN A 459 45.27 0.50 38.32
N SER A 460 46.03 1.45 38.86
CA SER A 460 47.03 1.18 39.90
C SER A 460 46.36 0.72 41.20
N MET A 461 46.77 -0.45 41.69
CA MET A 461 46.28 -1.08 42.92
C MET A 461 47.26 -0.87 44.10
N GLY A 462 48.41 -0.21 43.86
CA GLY A 462 49.46 -0.02 44.86
C GLY A 462 50.50 -1.14 44.86
N LEU A 463 51.18 -1.33 46.00
CA LEU A 463 52.31 -2.25 46.12
C LEU A 463 51.91 -3.70 45.87
N TRP A 464 52.77 -4.45 45.16
CA TRP A 464 52.62 -5.88 44.95
C TRP A 464 53.06 -6.65 46.20
N ASN A 465 52.11 -6.90 47.10
CA ASN A 465 52.33 -7.66 48.33
C ASN A 465 51.04 -8.36 48.80
N ILE A 466 51.14 -9.10 49.90
CA ILE A 466 50.03 -9.81 50.52
C ILE A 466 49.21 -8.97 51.51
N TYR A 467 49.65 -7.75 51.85
CA TYR A 467 49.05 -6.88 52.87
C TYR A 467 48.06 -5.85 52.29
N VAL A 468 48.31 -5.35 51.08
CA VAL A 468 47.43 -4.41 50.38
C VAL A 468 46.33 -5.19 49.69
N THR A 469 45.09 -4.91 50.08
CA THR A 469 43.88 -5.57 49.57
C THR A 469 43.09 -4.60 48.72
N THR A 470 42.65 -5.05 47.55
CA THR A 470 41.87 -4.24 46.61
C THR A 470 40.63 -5.03 46.18
N THR A 471 39.49 -4.37 46.02
CA THR A 471 38.31 -4.98 45.39
C THR A 471 38.35 -4.70 43.90
N LEU A 472 38.37 -5.77 43.09
CA LEU A 472 38.22 -5.70 41.64
C LEU A 472 36.84 -6.19 41.23
N LYS A 473 36.14 -5.41 40.42
CA LYS A 473 34.90 -5.77 39.75
C LYS A 473 35.20 -6.21 38.32
N GLN A 474 34.79 -7.42 37.95
CA GLN A 474 34.89 -7.88 36.57
C GLN A 474 33.77 -7.27 35.73
N THR A 475 34.11 -6.44 34.74
CA THR A 475 33.14 -5.77 33.85
C THR A 475 33.15 -6.34 32.44
N GLY A 476 34.00 -7.33 32.17
CA GLY A 476 34.05 -8.10 30.93
C GLY A 476 35.03 -9.28 31.04
N PRO A 477 35.10 -10.17 30.02
CA PRO A 477 36.12 -11.23 29.98
C PRO A 477 37.52 -10.63 30.09
N ASN A 478 38.27 -11.00 31.14
CA ASN A 478 39.59 -10.47 31.46
C ASN A 478 39.65 -8.93 31.58
N TYR A 479 38.55 -8.26 31.94
CA TYR A 479 38.53 -6.82 32.17
C TYR A 479 38.05 -6.51 33.58
N TYR A 480 38.95 -5.99 34.40
CA TYR A 480 38.76 -5.70 35.82
C TYR A 480 38.98 -4.22 36.11
N VAL A 481 38.10 -3.63 36.92
CA VAL A 481 38.22 -2.25 37.41
C VAL A 481 38.25 -2.25 38.95
N ILE A 482 39.00 -1.31 39.53
CA ILE A 482 38.90 -1.00 40.96
C ILE A 482 37.49 -0.44 41.20
N GLY A 483 36.75 -1.07 42.11
CA GLY A 483 35.41 -0.63 42.43
C GLY A 483 34.81 -1.44 43.56
N SER A 484 33.77 -0.89 44.16
CA SER A 484 32.91 -1.61 45.08
C SER A 484 31.83 -2.37 44.33
N CYS A 485 31.40 -3.46 44.94
CA CYS A 485 29.99 -3.81 44.99
C CYS A 485 29.50 -3.44 46.40
#